data_AF-A0A5N5DDF3-F1
#
_entry.id   AF-A0A5N5DDF3-F1
#
_cell.length_a   1.000
_cell.length_b   1.000
_cell.length_c   1.000
_cell.angle_alpha   90.00
_cell.angle_beta   90.00
_cell.angle_gamma   90.00
#
_symmetry.space_group_name_H-M   'P 1'
#
loop_
_entity.id
_entity.type
_entity.pdbx_description
1 polymer ?
#
loop_
_entity_poly.entity_id
_entity_poly.type
_entity_poly.pdbx_seq_one_letter_code
_entity_poly.pdbx_strand_id
1 'polypeptide(L)'
;MSGPKPEFKPLQNVCEFLTAIHIYADEAREGKTRYVPAFHYCSHVREDLRECLIYDSHEKNARLIGVEYMVPKHVYETFPPEEQKLWHSHEFEVKSGMLILPKPEEHDAEAWEMDETKAMEEIIGLYGKTWHFWQTDAGHDFPFGKDLQRVLPG
;
A
#
# COMPACT_ATOMS: atom_id res chain seq x y z
N MET A 1 17.45 -23.08 6.33
CA MET A 1 18.68 -22.75 7.07
C MET A 1 18.32 -21.73 8.15
N SER A 2 18.74 -21.90 9.41
CA SER A 2 18.50 -20.88 10.45
C SER A 2 19.76 -20.05 10.70
N GLY A 3 19.63 -18.74 10.50
CA GLY A 3 20.52 -17.65 10.90
C GLY A 3 20.13 -16.36 10.15
N PRO A 4 20.45 -15.13 10.62
CA PRO A 4 20.65 -14.69 12.00
C PRO A 4 19.30 -14.38 12.70
N LYS A 5 19.27 -14.40 14.04
CA LYS A 5 18.11 -13.93 14.84
C LYS A 5 18.48 -12.71 15.70
N PRO A 6 18.14 -11.50 15.27
CA PRO A 6 17.94 -10.35 16.13
C PRO A 6 16.48 -9.87 15.99
N GLU A 7 15.56 -10.64 16.57
CA GLU A 7 14.14 -10.40 16.86
C GLU A 7 13.18 -9.85 15.77
N PHE A 8 13.66 -9.47 14.58
CA PHE A 8 12.85 -8.77 13.56
C PHE A 8 12.17 -7.50 14.08
N LYS A 9 12.83 -6.77 14.99
CA LYS A 9 12.24 -5.62 15.70
C LYS A 9 11.51 -4.62 14.79
N PRO A 10 12.02 -4.22 13.60
CA PRO A 10 11.28 -3.33 12.72
C PRO A 10 9.94 -3.93 12.24
N LEU A 11 9.89 -5.23 11.97
CA LEU A 11 8.65 -5.91 11.53
C LEU A 11 7.62 -6.03 12.65
N GLN A 12 8.03 -5.92 13.92
CA GLN A 12 7.10 -5.91 15.06
C GLN A 12 6.28 -4.61 15.14
N ASN A 13 6.67 -3.55 14.42
CA ASN A 13 5.92 -2.30 14.35
C ASN A 13 4.81 -2.32 13.28
N VAL A 14 4.71 -3.40 12.48
CA VAL A 14 3.61 -3.58 11.54
C VAL A 14 2.33 -3.78 12.35
N CYS A 15 1.40 -2.84 12.24
CA CYS A 15 0.19 -2.76 13.06
C CYS A 15 -1.09 -2.64 12.23
N GLU A 16 -0.98 -2.46 10.92
CA GLU A 16 -2.12 -2.27 10.02
C GLU A 16 -1.95 -3.15 8.78
N PHE A 17 -3.06 -3.77 8.36
CA PHE A 17 -3.15 -4.57 7.15
C PHE A 17 -4.27 -4.04 6.28
N LEU A 18 -3.96 -3.71 5.03
CA LEU A 18 -4.92 -3.17 4.07
C LEU A 18 -4.74 -3.83 2.71
N THR A 19 -5.85 -3.98 1.98
CA THR A 19 -5.82 -4.54 0.63
C THR A 19 -6.33 -3.52 -0.36
N ALA A 20 -5.61 -3.36 -1.46
CA ALA A 20 -5.97 -2.46 -2.54
C ALA A 20 -5.81 -3.10 -3.92
N ILE A 21 -6.35 -2.43 -4.94
CA ILE A 21 -6.07 -2.72 -6.35
C ILE A 21 -5.18 -1.61 -6.90
N HIS A 22 -4.02 -1.99 -7.41
CA HIS A 22 -3.01 -1.08 -7.90
C HIS A 22 -3.00 -1.05 -9.43
N ILE A 23 -3.09 0.13 -10.05
CA ILE A 23 -3.11 0.30 -11.50
C ILE A 23 -1.75 0.83 -12.00
N TYR A 24 -1.24 0.21 -13.07
CA TYR A 24 -0.02 0.67 -13.71
C TYR A 24 -0.25 2.02 -14.41
N ALA A 25 0.25 3.08 -13.78
CA ALA A 25 0.00 4.47 -14.15
C ALA A 25 0.29 4.80 -15.62
N ASP A 26 1.43 4.33 -16.12
CA ASP A 26 1.88 4.65 -17.47
C ASP A 26 1.10 3.84 -18.52
N GLU A 27 0.72 2.60 -18.21
CA GLU A 27 -0.16 1.80 -19.07
C GLU A 27 -1.58 2.39 -19.13
N ALA A 28 -2.12 2.84 -18.00
CA ALA A 28 -3.43 3.49 -17.93
C ALA A 28 -3.49 4.77 -18.77
N ARG A 29 -2.41 5.55 -18.80
CA ARG A 29 -2.28 6.74 -19.67
C ARG A 29 -2.28 6.40 -21.16
N GLU A 30 -1.87 5.19 -21.52
CA GLU A 30 -1.95 4.66 -22.89
C GLU A 30 -3.30 4.00 -23.21
N GLY A 31 -4.27 4.03 -22.27
CA GLY A 31 -5.59 3.43 -22.44
C GLY A 31 -5.62 1.91 -22.21
N LYS A 32 -4.60 1.35 -21.55
CA LYS A 32 -4.56 -0.06 -21.13
C LYS A 32 -4.84 -0.16 -19.64
N THR A 33 -5.86 -0.91 -19.25
CA THR A 33 -6.16 -1.15 -17.83
C THR A 33 -5.55 -2.48 -17.41
N ARG A 34 -4.42 -2.39 -16.72
CA ARG A 34 -3.75 -3.53 -16.08
C ARG A 34 -3.59 -3.21 -14.60
N TYR A 35 -3.92 -4.18 -13.76
CA TYR A 35 -3.95 -4.01 -12.33
C TYR A 35 -3.39 -5.23 -11.60
N VAL A 36 -2.96 -5.00 -10.36
CA VAL A 36 -2.50 -6.06 -9.46
C VAL A 36 -3.12 -5.90 -8.07
N PRO A 37 -3.49 -7.00 -7.41
CA PRO A 37 -3.79 -6.97 -5.98
C PRO A 37 -2.57 -6.50 -5.19
N ALA A 38 -2.81 -5.67 -4.18
CA ALA A 38 -1.76 -5.08 -3.34
C ALA A 38 -2.11 -5.28 -1.86
N PHE A 39 -1.33 -6.12 -1.20
CA PHE A 39 -1.48 -6.47 0.21
C PHE A 39 -0.46 -5.70 1.03
N HIS A 40 -0.94 -4.70 1.75
CA HIS A 40 -0.10 -3.75 2.48
C HIS A 40 0.01 -4.15 3.93
N TYR A 41 1.23 -4.15 4.44
CA TYR A 41 1.58 -4.37 5.82
C TYR A 41 2.28 -3.11 6.33
N CYS A 42 1.54 -2.29 7.08
CA CYS A 42 1.91 -0.93 7.40
C CYS A 42 2.36 -0.77 8.86
N SER A 43 3.41 0.03 9.04
CA SER A 43 3.90 0.51 10.34
C SER A 43 3.65 2.01 10.46
N HIS A 44 3.13 2.46 11.60
CA HIS A 44 3.01 3.88 11.92
C HIS A 44 4.33 4.36 12.54
N VAL A 45 5.35 4.58 11.71
CA VAL A 45 6.71 4.87 12.17
C VAL A 45 6.82 6.20 12.93
N ARG A 46 5.93 7.15 12.62
CA ARG A 46 5.65 8.39 13.37
C ARG A 46 4.16 8.73 13.23
N GLU A 47 3.68 9.68 14.03
CA GLU A 47 2.28 10.15 13.96
C GLU A 47 1.88 10.64 12.55
N ASP A 48 2.84 11.21 11.82
CA ASP A 48 2.68 11.85 10.52
C ASP A 48 3.31 11.04 9.37
N LEU A 49 3.69 9.78 9.59
CA LEU A 49 4.32 8.92 8.59
C LEU A 49 3.97 7.44 8.78
N ARG A 50 3.30 6.88 7.79
CA ARG A 50 3.11 5.44 7.64
C ARG A 50 4.07 4.90 6.59
N GLU A 51 4.58 3.69 6.83
CA GLU A 51 5.45 2.95 5.91
C GLU A 51 4.87 1.56 5.70
N CYS A 52 4.67 1.16 4.45
CA CYS A 52 4.03 -0.10 4.10
C CYS A 52 4.92 -0.95 3.20
N LEU A 53 4.99 -2.24 3.55
CA LEU A 53 5.47 -3.29 2.65
C LEU A 53 4.29 -3.81 1.83
N ILE A 54 4.43 -3.91 0.51
CA ILE A 54 3.37 -4.35 -0.38
C ILE A 54 3.72 -5.73 -0.95
N TYR A 55 2.81 -6.67 -0.81
CA TYR A 55 2.90 -8.03 -1.32
C TYR A 55 1.82 -8.33 -2.36
N ASP A 56 2.06 -9.34 -3.21
CA ASP A 56 1.09 -9.80 -4.22
C ASP A 56 -0.03 -10.69 -3.66
N SER A 57 0.10 -11.15 -2.42
CA SER A 57 -0.86 -11.97 -1.68
C SER A 57 -0.63 -11.83 -0.17
N HIS A 58 -1.55 -12.34 0.65
CA HIS A 58 -1.38 -12.46 2.11
C HIS A 58 -0.87 -13.85 2.53
N GLU A 59 -0.38 -14.64 1.57
CA GLU A 59 0.11 -16.00 1.79
C GLU A 59 1.54 -16.01 2.32
N LYS A 60 1.92 -17.09 3.00
CA LYS A 60 3.26 -17.23 3.63
C LYS A 60 4.44 -17.00 2.68
N ASN A 61 4.28 -17.34 1.39
CA ASN A 61 5.32 -17.24 0.37
C ASN A 61 5.05 -16.10 -0.62
N ALA A 62 4.25 -15.11 -0.22
CA ALA A 62 3.95 -13.94 -1.03
C ALA A 62 5.24 -13.22 -1.45
N ARG A 63 5.21 -12.66 -2.66
CA ARG A 63 6.31 -11.90 -3.21
C ARG A 63 6.16 -10.45 -2.77
N LEU A 64 7.21 -9.86 -2.20
CA LEU A 64 7.25 -8.41 -2.00
C LEU A 64 7.27 -7.78 -3.40
N ILE A 65 6.33 -6.88 -3.67
CA ILE A 65 6.18 -6.22 -4.97
C ILE A 65 6.42 -4.72 -4.91
N GLY A 66 6.33 -4.11 -3.72
CA GLY A 66 6.44 -2.67 -3.59
C GLY A 66 6.56 -2.16 -2.17
N VAL A 67 6.65 -0.84 -2.07
CA VAL A 67 6.57 -0.09 -0.82
C VAL A 67 5.70 1.14 -1.03
N GLU A 68 5.07 1.60 0.04
CA GLU A 68 4.33 2.86 0.07
C GLU A 68 4.68 3.66 1.33
N TYR A 69 4.80 4.97 1.18
CA TYR A 69 4.75 5.90 2.30
C TYR A 69 3.45 6.67 2.26
N MET A 70 2.85 6.90 3.43
CA MET A 70 1.68 7.75 3.55
C MET A 70 1.93 8.87 4.55
N VAL A 71 1.51 10.08 4.20
CA VAL A 71 1.61 11.27 5.06
C VAL A 71 0.27 12.02 5.10
N PRO A 72 -0.07 12.70 6.20
CA PRO A 72 -1.26 13.52 6.24
C PRO A 72 -1.13 14.72 5.31
N LYS A 73 -2.27 15.23 4.82
CA LYS A 73 -2.36 16.37 3.91
C LYS A 73 -1.47 17.56 4.30
N HIS A 74 -1.43 17.93 5.58
CA HIS A 74 -0.64 19.08 6.03
C HIS A 74 0.88 18.88 5.85
N VAL A 75 1.38 17.64 5.89
CA VAL A 75 2.79 17.32 5.57
C VAL A 75 3.01 17.37 4.07
N TYR A 76 2.11 16.76 3.29
CA TYR A 76 2.18 16.80 1.83
C TYR A 76 2.22 18.24 1.28
N GLU A 77 1.42 19.14 1.83
CA GLU A 77 1.38 20.56 1.43
C GLU A 77 2.71 21.30 1.68
N THR A 78 3.59 20.78 2.54
CA THR A 78 4.94 21.34 2.75
C THR A 78 5.95 20.91 1.69
N PHE A 79 5.66 19.88 0.90
CA PHE A 79 6.60 19.36 -0.08
C PHE A 79 6.78 20.32 -1.27
N PRO A 80 7.96 20.35 -1.91
CA PRO A 80 8.15 21.08 -3.15
C PRO A 80 7.18 20.61 -4.25
N PRO A 81 6.76 21.48 -5.19
CA PRO A 81 5.82 21.10 -6.25
C PRO A 81 6.26 19.89 -7.09
N GLU A 82 7.56 19.71 -7.30
CA GLU A 82 8.08 18.54 -8.03
C GLU A 82 7.94 17.25 -7.22
N GLU A 83 8.07 17.33 -5.91
CA GLU A 83 7.87 16.19 -5.02
C GLU A 83 6.39 15.84 -4.93
N GLN A 84 5.50 16.83 -4.79
CA GLN A 84 4.04 16.63 -4.73
C GLN A 84 3.49 15.81 -5.92
N LYS A 85 4.05 15.98 -7.13
CA LYS A 85 3.67 15.21 -8.34
C LYS A 85 3.92 13.70 -8.23
N LEU A 86 4.69 13.27 -7.23
CA LEU A 86 5.00 11.87 -6.98
C LEU A 86 4.02 11.21 -5.99
N TRP A 87 3.16 12.00 -5.35
CA TRP A 87 2.17 11.52 -4.39
C TRP A 87 0.76 11.53 -4.99
N HIS A 88 -0.14 10.75 -4.41
CA HIS A 88 -1.55 10.69 -4.76
C HIS A 88 -2.41 10.80 -3.50
N SER A 89 -3.65 11.28 -3.63
CA SER A 89 -4.62 11.29 -2.53
C SER A 89 -5.31 9.93 -2.44
N HIS A 90 -5.46 9.39 -1.22
CA HIS A 90 -6.24 8.17 -0.97
C HIS A 90 -7.76 8.42 -1.02
N GLU A 91 -8.20 9.66 -1.20
CA GLU A 91 -9.63 10.02 -1.25
C GLU A 91 -10.42 9.21 -2.27
N PHE A 92 -9.84 8.99 -3.46
CA PHE A 92 -10.50 8.24 -4.51
C PHE A 92 -10.57 6.74 -4.19
N GLU A 93 -9.51 6.15 -3.65
CA GLU A 93 -9.44 4.72 -3.34
C GLU A 93 -10.44 4.31 -2.27
N VAL A 94 -10.53 5.12 -1.21
CA VAL A 94 -11.49 4.90 -0.12
C VAL A 94 -12.93 5.07 -0.64
N LYS A 95 -13.21 6.12 -1.42
CA LYS A 95 -14.58 6.38 -1.93
C LYS A 95 -15.04 5.39 -3.00
N SER A 96 -14.11 4.79 -3.74
CA SER A 96 -14.41 3.80 -4.78
C SER A 96 -14.52 2.37 -4.25
N GLY A 97 -14.13 2.13 -2.99
CA GLY A 97 -14.11 0.81 -2.38
C GLY A 97 -12.98 -0.08 -2.90
N MET A 98 -11.98 0.50 -3.57
CA MET A 98 -10.82 -0.24 -4.05
C MET A 98 -9.81 -0.53 -2.93
N LEU A 99 -9.88 0.22 -1.83
CA LEU A 99 -9.14 -0.02 -0.60
C LEU A 99 -10.13 -0.52 0.47
N ILE A 100 -9.84 -1.69 1.04
CA ILE A 100 -10.61 -2.28 2.13
C ILE A 100 -9.68 -2.79 3.23
N LEU A 101 -10.23 -2.91 4.45
CA LEU A 101 -9.55 -3.48 5.60
C LEU A 101 -10.24 -4.82 5.90
N PRO A 102 -9.67 -5.96 5.45
CA PRO A 102 -10.34 -7.24 5.58
C PRO A 102 -10.60 -7.59 7.05
N LYS A 103 -11.85 -7.95 7.36
CA LYS A 103 -12.24 -8.38 8.71
C LYS A 103 -11.41 -9.57 9.17
N PRO A 104 -10.69 -9.48 10.31
CA PRO A 104 -10.05 -10.63 10.91
C PRO A 104 -11.10 -11.68 11.30
N GLU A 105 -10.78 -12.97 11.14
CA GLU A 105 -11.73 -14.07 11.41
C GLU A 105 -12.29 -14.02 12.84
N GLU A 106 -11.44 -13.70 13.82
CA GLU A 106 -11.77 -13.69 15.25
C GLU A 106 -12.53 -12.43 15.72
N HIS A 107 -12.65 -11.40 14.87
CA HIS A 107 -13.32 -10.15 15.23
C HIS A 107 -14.83 -10.21 15.00
N ASP A 108 -15.59 -9.65 15.94
CA ASP A 108 -17.02 -9.40 15.80
C ASP A 108 -17.29 -8.46 14.60
N ALA A 109 -18.38 -8.73 13.88
CA ALA A 109 -18.66 -8.04 12.62
C ALA A 109 -19.07 -6.57 12.80
N GLU A 110 -19.94 -6.27 13.78
CA GLU A 110 -20.37 -4.91 14.06
C GLU A 110 -19.23 -4.07 14.65
N ALA A 111 -18.48 -4.65 15.58
CA ALA A 111 -17.31 -3.98 16.14
C ALA A 111 -16.25 -3.68 15.06
N TRP A 112 -15.99 -4.65 14.17
CA TRP A 112 -15.05 -4.44 13.07
C TRP A 112 -15.51 -3.38 12.09
N GLU A 113 -16.81 -3.33 11.74
CA GLU A 113 -17.32 -2.31 10.81
C GLU A 113 -17.07 -0.89 11.35
N MET A 114 -17.23 -0.68 12.66
CA MET A 114 -16.92 0.59 13.32
C MET A 114 -15.42 0.91 13.27
N ASP A 115 -14.56 -0.06 13.56
CA ASP A 115 -13.11 0.09 13.53
C ASP A 115 -12.60 0.34 12.10
N GLU A 116 -13.12 -0.40 11.12
CA GLU A 116 -12.84 -0.24 9.69
C GLU A 116 -13.23 1.15 9.21
N THR A 117 -14.45 1.60 9.55
CA THR A 117 -14.94 2.93 9.17
C THR A 117 -14.02 4.01 9.71
N LYS A 118 -13.62 3.91 10.98
CA LYS A 118 -12.70 4.87 11.60
C LYS A 118 -11.33 4.87 10.93
N ALA A 119 -10.79 3.70 10.59
CA ALA A 119 -9.55 3.60 9.85
C ALA A 119 -9.66 4.22 8.44
N MET A 120 -10.78 4.01 7.74
CA MET A 120 -11.05 4.65 6.44
C MET A 120 -11.13 6.17 6.55
N GLU A 121 -11.75 6.71 7.60
CA GLU A 121 -11.82 8.15 7.88
C GLU A 121 -10.44 8.79 8.09
N GLU A 122 -9.47 8.03 8.61
CA GLU A 122 -8.09 8.49 8.70
C GLU A 122 -7.38 8.40 7.35
N ILE A 123 -7.48 7.24 6.67
CA ILE A 123 -6.79 6.96 5.41
C ILE A 123 -7.22 7.94 4.31
N ILE A 124 -8.50 8.34 4.26
CA ILE A 124 -9.01 9.28 3.25
C ILE A 124 -8.28 10.65 3.28
N GLY A 125 -7.67 11.02 4.41
CA GLY A 125 -6.92 12.26 4.60
C GLY A 125 -5.42 12.15 4.28
N LEU A 126 -4.95 10.96 3.90
CA LEU A 126 -3.56 10.69 3.62
C LEU A 126 -3.22 10.86 2.13
N TYR A 127 -1.93 11.11 1.89
CA TYR A 127 -1.30 11.11 0.58
C TYR A 127 -0.29 9.97 0.54
N GLY A 128 -0.38 9.13 -0.49
CA GLY A 128 0.48 7.98 -0.71
C GLY A 128 1.56 8.23 -1.77
N LYS A 129 2.74 7.64 -1.58
CA LYS A 129 3.80 7.55 -2.58
C LYS A 129 4.26 6.11 -2.71
N THR A 130 3.98 5.51 -3.85
CA THR A 130 4.07 4.06 -4.06
C THR A 130 5.02 3.72 -5.20
N TRP A 131 5.85 2.70 -4.99
CA TRP A 131 6.68 2.10 -6.03
C TRP A 131 6.46 0.59 -6.06
N HIS A 132 6.26 0.06 -7.27
CA HIS A 132 6.38 -1.36 -7.53
C HIS A 132 7.71 -1.67 -8.21
N PHE A 133 8.35 -2.74 -7.76
CA PHE A 133 9.59 -3.25 -8.33
C PHE A 133 9.42 -4.64 -8.97
N TRP A 134 8.28 -5.31 -8.78
CA TRP A 134 7.98 -6.60 -9.40
C TRP A 134 6.58 -6.64 -10.00
N GLN A 135 6.49 -6.78 -11.33
CA GLN A 135 5.25 -7.10 -12.02
C GLN A 135 4.99 -8.62 -12.03
N THR A 136 4.38 -9.14 -10.97
CA THR A 136 4.14 -10.58 -10.81
C THR A 136 3.12 -11.14 -11.81
N ASP A 137 2.23 -10.29 -12.31
CA ASP A 137 1.22 -10.60 -13.32
C ASP A 137 1.77 -10.64 -14.75
N ALA A 138 3.03 -10.20 -14.98
CA ALA A 138 3.72 -10.33 -16.27
C ALA A 138 4.26 -11.76 -16.52
N GLY A 139 4.17 -12.67 -15.54
CA GLY A 139 4.66 -14.04 -15.65
C GLY A 139 6.18 -14.19 -15.51
N HIS A 140 6.87 -13.22 -14.91
CA HIS A 140 8.30 -13.30 -14.62
C HIS A 140 8.58 -14.01 -13.29
N ASP A 141 9.46 -15.01 -13.31
CA ASP A 141 9.90 -15.76 -12.12
C ASP A 141 10.73 -14.93 -11.13
N PHE A 142 11.27 -13.81 -11.61
CA PHE A 142 12.10 -12.87 -10.86
C PHE A 142 11.59 -11.44 -11.10
N PRO A 143 11.98 -10.45 -10.26
CA PRO A 143 11.63 -9.04 -10.47
C PRO A 143 12.39 -8.46 -11.67
N PHE A 144 11.93 -8.81 -12.88
CA PHE A 144 12.40 -8.25 -14.14
C PHE A 144 11.58 -7.02 -14.50
N GLY A 145 12.24 -6.03 -15.11
CA GLY A 145 11.63 -4.76 -15.49
C GLY A 145 12.71 -3.70 -15.64
N LYS A 146 12.40 -2.63 -16.39
CA LYS A 146 13.41 -1.60 -16.69
C LYS A 146 13.61 -0.57 -15.58
N ASP A 147 12.64 -0.34 -14.70
CA ASP A 147 12.73 0.69 -13.65
C ASP A 147 11.71 0.41 -12.52
N LEU A 148 11.84 1.13 -11.38
CA LEU A 148 10.78 1.24 -10.37
C LEU A 148 9.54 1.86 -11.02
N GLN A 149 8.44 1.12 -11.02
CA GLN A 149 7.20 1.59 -11.63
C GLN A 149 6.43 2.40 -10.62
N ARG A 150 6.09 3.64 -11.00
CA ARG A 150 5.08 4.38 -10.28
C ARG A 150 3.74 3.71 -10.57
N VAL A 151 3.14 3.24 -9.51
CA VAL A 151 1.77 2.77 -9.53
C VAL A 151 0.91 3.94 -9.08
N LEU A 152 -0.16 4.19 -9.82
CA LEU A 152 -1.21 5.08 -9.34
C LEU A 152 -2.26 4.19 -8.69
N PRO A 153 -2.98 4.72 -7.68
CA PRO A 153 -4.32 4.26 -7.43
C PRO A 153 -5.09 4.05 -8.73
N GLY A 154 -5.90 3.00 -8.77
CA GLY A 154 -6.90 2.89 -9.83
C GLY A 154 -7.90 4.03 -9.84
#